data_AF-A0A141RJ69-F1
#
_entry.id   AF-A0A141RJ69-F1
#
_cell.length_a   1.000
_cell.length_b   1.000
_cell.length_c   1.000
_cell.angle_alpha   90.00
_cell.angle_beta   90.00
_cell.angle_gamma   90.00
#
_symmetry.space_group_name_H-M   'P 1'
#
loop_
_entity.id
_entity.type
_entity.pdbx_description
1 polymer ?
#
loop_
_entity_poly.entity_id
_entity_poly.type
_entity_poly.pdbx_seq_one_letter_code
_entity_poly.pdbx_strand_id
1 'polypeptide(L)' 'MVKPSGMSYEEAMTRRVLQPLKLAHTWITVPQSEQKNYAWGYREGKPVHVS' A
#
# COMPACT_ATOMS: atom_id res chain seq x y z
N MET A 1 9.36 -23.95 0.26
CA MET A 1 8.21 -23.88 -0.67
C MET A 1 8.17 -22.46 -1.23
N VAL A 2 8.50 -22.28 -2.51
CA VAL A 2 8.42 -20.98 -3.18
C VAL A 2 7.00 -20.78 -3.71
N LYS A 3 6.42 -19.58 -3.53
CA LYS A 3 5.12 -19.26 -4.10
C LYS A 3 5.20 -19.38 -5.64
N PRO A 4 4.20 -19.95 -6.33
CA PRO A 4 4.28 -20.27 -7.77
C PRO A 4 4.64 -19.09 -8.68
N SER A 5 4.45 -17.86 -8.21
CA SER A 5 4.69 -16.64 -8.98
C SER A 5 6.12 -16.11 -8.91
N GLY A 6 6.95 -16.51 -7.94
CA GLY A 6 8.26 -15.88 -7.67
C GLY A 6 8.21 -14.41 -7.20
N MET A 7 7.05 -13.77 -7.28
CA MET A 7 6.82 -12.37 -6.88
C MET A 7 6.64 -12.21 -5.36
N SER A 8 7.03 -11.05 -4.84
CA SER A 8 6.64 -10.63 -3.49
C SER A 8 5.12 -10.42 -3.41
N TYR A 9 4.58 -10.37 -2.18
CA TYR A 9 3.15 -10.10 -1.98
C TYR A 9 2.73 -8.74 -2.56
N GLU A 10 3.56 -7.71 -2.33
CA GLU A 10 3.28 -6.35 -2.81
C GLU A 10 3.30 -6.25 -4.34
N GLU A 11 4.26 -6.95 -4.98
CA GLU A 11 4.35 -7.01 -6.44
C GLU A 11 3.14 -7.74 -7.04
N ALA A 12 2.73 -8.86 -6.43
CA ALA A 12 1.56 -9.60 -6.85
C ALA A 12 0.27 -8.77 -6.70
N MET A 13 0.08 -8.07 -5.58
CA MET A 13 -1.11 -7.22 -5.34
C MET A 13 -1.18 -6.07 -6.34
N THR A 14 -0.06 -5.37 -6.54
CA THR A 14 0.01 -4.23 -7.44
C THR A 14 -0.32 -4.63 -8.87
N ARG A 15 0.30 -5.70 -9.38
CA ARG A 15 0.13 -6.14 -10.78
C ARG A 15 -1.20 -6.83 -11.06
N ARG A 16 -1.73 -7.60 -10.11
CA ARG A 16 -2.91 -8.45 -10.35
C ARG A 16 -4.23 -7.81 -9.93
N VAL A 17 -4.20 -6.81 -9.05
CA VAL A 17 -5.41 -6.20 -8.49
C VAL A 17 -5.44 -4.70 -8.73
N LEU A 18 -4.42 -3.96 -8.25
CA LEU A 18 -4.46 -2.50 -8.27
C LEU A 18 -4.39 -1.95 -9.70
N GLN A 19 -3.45 -2.43 -10.53
CA GLN A 19 -3.29 -1.99 -11.91
C GLN A 19 -4.51 -2.32 -12.79
N PRO A 20 -5.04 -3.56 -12.82
CA PRO A 20 -6.22 -3.88 -13.64
C PRO A 20 -7.47 -3.08 -13.26
N LEU A 21 -7.64 -2.77 -11.97
CA LEU A 21 -8.75 -1.95 -11.47
C LEU A 21 -8.50 -0.44 -11.55
N LYS A 22 -7.36 -0.01 -12.13
CA LYS A 22 -6.96 1.40 -12.25
C LYS A 22 -6.88 2.14 -10.90
N LEU A 23 -6.55 1.41 -9.83
CA LEU A 23 -6.34 1.97 -8.50
C LEU A 23 -4.94 2.60 -8.40
N ALA A 24 -4.74 3.72 -9.09
CA ALA A 24 -3.43 4.38 -9.24
C ALA A 24 -2.90 5.07 -7.97
N HIS A 25 -3.76 5.27 -6.95
CA HIS A 25 -3.41 5.90 -5.68
C HIS A 25 -3.69 4.97 -4.48
N THR A 26 -3.48 3.67 -4.66
CA THR A 26 -3.59 2.67 -3.60
C THR A 26 -2.25 1.98 -3.42
N TRP A 27 -1.78 1.91 -2.18
CA TRP A 27 -0.41 1.49 -1.87
C TRP A 27 -0.42 0.53 -0.69
N ILE A 28 0.43 -0.51 -0.74
CA ILE A 28 0.76 -1.31 0.44
C ILE A 28 1.78 -0.54 1.27
N THR A 29 2.89 -0.15 0.66
CA THR A 29 3.84 0.81 1.22
C THR A 29 3.67 2.17 0.55
N VAL A 30 3.25 3.18 1.30
CA VAL A 30 3.02 4.52 0.74
C VAL A 30 4.36 5.14 0.30
N PRO A 31 4.54 5.50 -0.98
CA PRO A 31 5.79 6.11 -1.46
C PRO A 31 5.94 7.53 -0.90
N GLN A 32 7.18 8.02 -0.82
CA GLN A 32 7.47 9.32 -0.23
C GLN A 32 6.77 10.50 -0.93
N SER A 33 6.53 10.38 -2.25
CA SER A 33 5.78 11.37 -3.03
C SER A 33 4.31 11.51 -2.60
N GLU A 34 3.71 10.45 -2.06
CA GLU A 34 2.30 10.39 -1.65
C GLU A 34 2.11 10.57 -0.14
N GLN A 35 3.19 10.64 0.65
CA GLN A 35 3.09 10.85 2.10
C GLN A 35 2.33 12.13 2.47
N LYS A 36 2.43 13.19 1.67
CA LYS A 36 1.66 14.43 1.87
C LYS A 36 0.14 14.24 1.76
N ASN A 37 -0.30 13.22 1.03
CA ASN A 37 -1.69 12.86 0.83
C ASN A 37 -2.13 11.75 1.80
N TYR A 38 -1.19 11.15 2.55
CA TYR A 38 -1.49 10.12 3.52
C TYR A 38 -1.94 10.77 4.83
N ALA A 39 -3.23 10.62 5.12
CA ALA A 39 -3.82 11.18 6.32
C ALA A 39 -3.26 10.53 7.59
N TRP A 40 -3.09 11.35 8.61
CA TRP A 40 -2.89 10.86 9.98
C TRP A 40 -4.18 10.19 10.46
N GLY A 41 -4.06 8.97 10.99
CA GLY A 41 -5.08 8.43 11.88
C GLY A 41 -5.00 9.14 13.23
N TYR A 42 -6.11 9.21 13.96
CA TYR A 42 -6.10 9.72 15.34
C TYR A 42 -6.57 8.63 16.29
N ARG A 43 -5.73 8.28 17.27
CA ARG A 43 -6.09 7.39 18.37
C ARG A 43 -5.86 8.15 19.68
N GLU A 44 -6.91 8.31 20.47
CA GLU A 44 -6.88 9.12 21.71
C GLU A 44 -6.37 10.57 21.47
N GLY A 45 -6.72 11.15 20.32
CA GLY A 45 -6.27 12.50 19.93
C GLY A 45 -4.81 12.60 19.48
N LYS A 46 -4.05 11.51 19.45
CA LYS A 46 -2.67 11.48 18.96
C LYS A 46 -2.61 11.06 17.49
N PRO A 47 -1.82 11.74 16.65
CA PRO A 47 -1.62 11.34 15.26
C PRO A 47 -0.82 10.03 15.20
N VAL A 48 -1.33 9.06 14.46
CA VAL A 48 -0.73 7.74 14.28
C VAL A 48 -0.78 7.33 12.81
N HIS A 49 0.27 6.68 12.35
CA HIS A 49 0.23 5.82 11.17
C HIS A 49 0.28 4.37 11.65
N VAL A 50 -0.47 3.49 11.00
CA VAL A 50 -0.36 2.06 11.25
C VAL A 50 0.89 1.58 10.53
N SER A 51 1.93 1.26 11.30
CA SER A 51 3.17 0.61 10.85
C SER A 51 3.11 -0.87 11.12
#